data_AF-A0A183I727-F1
#
_entry.id   AF-A0A183I727-F1
#
_cell.length_a   1.000
_cell.length_b   1.000
_cell.length_c   1.000
_cell.angle_alpha   90.00
_cell.angle_beta   90.00
_cell.angle_gamma   90.00
#
_symmetry.space_group_name_H-M   'P 1'
#
loop_
_entity.id
_entity.type
_entity.pdbx_description
1 polymer ?
#
loop_
_entity_poly.entity_id
_entity_poly.type
_entity_poly.pdbx_seq_one_letter_code
_entity_poly.pdbx_strand_id
1 'polypeptide(L)'
;MMDDFEELPAKERDLEIVAPPPKTKISDPEELTEYQRKRRKEFEDNIRKNRSQIANWVKYAKWEENIGEMQRARSVFERALDTDHRSITLWLQYAEMEMRNKQINHARNIWDRAVTILPRATQFWLKYSYMEELVGNIPGARQV
;
A
#
# COMPACT_ATOMS: atom_id res chain seq x y z
N MET A 1 -39.06 9.56 49.91
CA MET A 1 -38.38 10.80 49.51
C MET A 1 -37.03 10.76 50.20
N MET A 2 -35.89 10.71 49.55
CA MET A 2 -35.46 10.83 48.16
C MET A 2 -34.18 9.99 48.08
N ASP A 3 -34.14 8.98 47.22
CA ASP A 3 -33.26 8.96 46.03
C ASP A 3 -31.76 8.97 46.37
N ASP A 4 -31.26 7.83 46.87
CA ASP A 4 -29.86 7.44 46.65
C ASP A 4 -29.75 6.94 45.20
N PHE A 5 -29.72 7.90 44.27
CA PHE A 5 -29.34 7.64 42.88
C PHE A 5 -27.84 7.38 42.86
N GLU A 6 -27.47 6.12 43.07
CA GLU A 6 -26.13 5.60 42.83
C GLU A 6 -25.81 5.84 41.34
N GLU A 7 -25.10 6.94 41.05
CA GLU A 7 -24.58 7.23 39.72
C GLU A 7 -23.67 6.09 39.29
N LEU A 8 -24.19 5.17 38.47
CA LEU A 8 -23.39 4.18 37.79
C LEU A 8 -22.32 4.90 36.94
N PRO A 9 -21.01 4.71 37.20
CA PRO A 9 -19.98 5.34 36.41
C PRO A 9 -20.14 4.92 34.95
N ALA A 10 -20.21 5.93 34.09
CA ALA A 10 -20.42 5.81 32.67
C ALA A 10 -19.40 4.85 32.05
N LYS A 11 -19.89 3.69 31.61
CA LYS A 11 -19.34 2.88 30.50
C LYS A 11 -17.82 3.01 30.38
N GLU A 12 -17.12 2.28 31.23
CA GLU A 12 -15.95 1.56 30.75
C GLU A 12 -16.45 0.67 29.61
N ARG A 13 -16.44 1.22 28.40
CA ARG A 13 -16.37 0.41 27.20
C ARG A 13 -15.02 -0.25 27.34
N ASP A 14 -15.01 -1.39 28.02
CA ASP A 14 -13.95 -2.36 27.91
C ASP A 14 -13.61 -2.39 26.43
N LEU A 15 -12.44 -1.83 26.12
CA LEU A 15 -11.77 -2.08 24.86
C LEU A 15 -11.55 -3.57 24.93
N GLU A 16 -12.52 -4.35 24.48
CA GLU A 16 -12.48 -5.80 24.52
C GLU A 16 -11.19 -6.15 23.80
N ILE A 17 -10.18 -6.50 24.60
CA ILE A 17 -8.86 -6.85 24.11
C ILE A 17 -9.10 -8.22 23.50
N VAL A 18 -9.57 -8.22 22.25
CA VAL A 18 -9.78 -9.44 21.49
C VAL A 18 -8.44 -10.15 21.51
N ALA A 19 -8.42 -11.32 22.17
CA ALA A 19 -7.21 -12.10 22.28
C ALA A 19 -6.60 -12.24 20.89
N PRO A 20 -5.28 -12.02 20.73
CA PRO A 20 -4.66 -12.13 19.43
C PRO A 20 -4.98 -13.52 18.86
N PRO A 21 -5.33 -13.61 17.57
CA PRO A 21 -5.68 -14.89 16.97
C PRO A 21 -4.55 -15.91 17.22
N PRO A 22 -4.88 -17.18 17.47
CA PRO A 22 -3.87 -18.20 17.71
C PRO A 22 -2.88 -18.24 16.54
N LYS A 23 -1.58 -18.24 16.84
CA LYS A 23 -0.52 -18.31 15.83
C LYS A 23 -0.51 -19.70 15.21
N THR A 24 -1.31 -19.90 14.16
CA THR A 24 -1.29 -21.14 13.38
C THR A 24 -0.01 -21.20 12.55
N LYS A 25 0.70 -22.33 12.61
CA LYS A 25 1.86 -22.58 11.73
C LYS A 25 1.31 -23.13 10.43
N ILE A 26 1.41 -22.36 9.36
CA ILE A 26 1.06 -22.81 8.00
C ILE A 26 2.08 -23.89 7.61
N SER A 27 1.62 -25.13 7.45
CA SER A 27 2.53 -26.28 7.31
C SER A 27 2.57 -26.85 5.89
N ASP A 28 1.48 -26.68 5.13
CA ASP A 28 1.36 -27.19 3.77
C ASP A 28 1.02 -26.08 2.73
N PRO A 29 1.31 -26.33 1.44
CA PRO A 29 1.03 -25.37 0.38
C PRO A 29 -0.46 -25.04 0.20
N GLU A 30 -1.38 -25.95 0.53
CA GLU A 30 -2.81 -25.74 0.37
C GLU A 30 -3.32 -24.74 1.42
N GLU A 31 -2.95 -24.93 2.69
CA GLU A 31 -3.16 -23.99 3.79
C GLU A 31 -2.62 -22.59 3.45
N LEU A 32 -1.43 -22.51 2.85
CA LEU A 32 -0.85 -21.23 2.44
C LEU A 32 -1.73 -20.54 1.38
N THR A 33 -2.22 -21.28 0.39
CA THR A 33 -3.08 -20.72 -0.65
C THR A 33 -4.43 -20.27 -0.11
N GLU A 34 -5.01 -21.01 0.83
CA GLU A 34 -6.26 -20.65 1.49
C GLU A 34 -6.07 -19.40 2.37
N TYR A 35 -4.99 -19.34 3.14
CA TYR A 35 -4.61 -18.16 3.92
C TYR A 35 -4.49 -16.93 3.03
N GLN A 36 -3.73 -17.02 1.93
CA GLN A 36 -3.58 -15.91 1.00
C GLN A 36 -4.92 -15.51 0.38
N ARG A 37 -5.78 -16.48 -0.01
CA ARG A 37 -7.11 -16.20 -0.57
C ARG A 37 -7.99 -15.46 0.41
N LYS A 38 -8.06 -15.92 1.67
CA LYS A 38 -8.82 -15.26 2.73
C LYS A 38 -8.31 -13.85 2.97
N ARG A 39 -6.99 -13.68 3.05
CA ARG A 39 -6.37 -12.39 3.31
C ARG A 39 -6.59 -11.38 2.17
N ARG A 40 -6.51 -11.83 0.91
CA ARG A 40 -6.87 -11.03 -0.28
C ARG A 40 -8.32 -10.56 -0.21
N LYS A 41 -9.25 -11.47 0.13
CA LYS A 41 -10.67 -11.13 0.27
C LYS A 41 -10.89 -10.02 1.29
N GLU A 42 -10.23 -10.09 2.44
CA GLU A 42 -10.31 -9.04 3.47
C GLU A 42 -9.82 -7.67 2.94
N PHE A 43 -8.71 -7.63 2.20
CA PHE A 43 -8.24 -6.39 1.58
C PHE A 43 -9.21 -5.84 0.53
N GLU A 44 -9.72 -6.71 -0.34
CA GLU A 44 -10.69 -6.34 -1.37
C GLU A 44 -11.99 -5.80 -0.75
N ASP A 45 -12.51 -6.45 0.29
CA ASP A 45 -13.72 -6.00 0.99
C ASP A 45 -13.50 -4.64 1.68
N ASN A 46 -12.30 -4.40 2.24
CA ASN A 46 -11.94 -3.10 2.81
C ASN A 46 -11.84 -1.99 1.75
N ILE A 47 -11.28 -2.31 0.59
CA ILE A 47 -11.19 -1.38 -0.55
C ILE A 47 -12.59 -1.09 -1.10
N ARG A 48 -13.47 -2.09 -1.19
CA ARG A 48 -14.86 -1.91 -1.63
C ARG A 48 -15.63 -0.97 -0.71
N LYS A 49 -15.45 -1.11 0.61
CA LYS A 49 -16.09 -0.22 1.60
C LYS A 49 -15.53 1.20 1.55
N ASN A 50 -14.22 1.35 1.39
CA ASN A 50 -13.51 2.63 1.49
C ASN A 50 -12.55 2.84 0.30
N ARG A 51 -13.11 3.02 -0.90
CA ARG A 51 -12.33 3.05 -2.15
C ARG A 51 -11.38 4.24 -2.27
N SER A 52 -11.75 5.39 -1.71
CA SER A 52 -10.92 6.61 -1.71
C SER A 52 -9.76 6.55 -0.71
N GLN A 53 -9.78 5.61 0.23
CA GLN A 53 -8.76 5.52 1.27
C GLN A 53 -7.47 4.88 0.71
N ILE A 54 -6.55 5.71 0.23
CA ILE A 54 -5.24 5.31 -0.33
C ILE A 54 -4.48 4.36 0.58
N ALA A 55 -4.58 4.54 1.90
CA ALA A 55 -3.90 3.66 2.87
C ALA A 55 -4.31 2.19 2.74
N ASN A 56 -5.54 1.89 2.35
CA ASN A 56 -6.01 0.50 2.16
C ASN A 56 -5.34 -0.14 0.93
N TRP A 57 -5.24 0.61 -0.16
CA TRP A 57 -4.53 0.20 -1.37
C TRP A 57 -3.04 -0.05 -1.10
N VAL A 58 -2.37 0.89 -0.44
CA VAL A 58 -0.93 0.78 -0.12
C VAL A 58 -0.67 -0.41 0.81
N LYS A 59 -1.52 -0.63 1.82
CA LYS A 59 -1.40 -1.80 2.72
C LYS A 59 -1.56 -3.11 1.96
N TYR A 60 -2.50 -3.19 1.03
CA TYR A 60 -2.71 -4.39 0.23
C TYR A 60 -1.54 -4.66 -0.70
N ALA A 61 -1.08 -3.65 -1.44
CA ALA A 61 0.05 -3.80 -2.35
C ALA A 61 1.34 -4.19 -1.63
N LYS A 62 1.62 -3.59 -0.45
CA LYS A 62 2.76 -3.98 0.40
C LYS A 62 2.66 -5.43 0.90
N TRP A 63 1.44 -5.91 1.19
CA TRP A 63 1.26 -7.30 1.59
C TRP A 63 1.56 -8.26 0.43
N GLU A 64 1.09 -7.96 -0.79
CA GLU A 64 1.45 -8.75 -1.99
C GLU A 64 2.96 -8.69 -2.28
N GLU A 65 3.61 -7.52 -2.13
CA GLU A 65 5.08 -7.36 -2.21
C GLU A 65 5.78 -8.30 -1.20
N ASN A 66 5.35 -8.30 0.06
CA ASN A 66 5.97 -9.08 1.13
C ASN A 66 5.87 -10.60 0.93
N ILE A 67 4.83 -11.09 0.25
CA ILE A 67 4.70 -12.51 -0.08
C ILE A 67 5.34 -12.87 -1.44
N GLY A 68 6.01 -11.92 -2.10
CA GLY A 68 6.71 -12.12 -3.38
C GLY A 68 5.83 -12.03 -4.62
N GLU A 69 4.56 -11.66 -4.49
CA GLU A 69 3.57 -11.61 -5.57
C GLU A 69 3.60 -10.24 -6.30
N MET A 70 4.74 -9.93 -6.93
CA MET A 70 5.01 -8.63 -7.52
C MET A 70 3.96 -8.19 -8.56
N GLN A 71 3.51 -9.12 -9.41
CA GLN A 71 2.56 -8.80 -10.46
C GLN A 71 1.18 -8.41 -9.90
N ARG A 72 0.79 -9.00 -8.75
CA ARG A 72 -0.42 -8.60 -8.04
C ARG A 72 -0.26 -7.24 -7.38
N ALA A 73 0.89 -7.01 -6.73
CA ALA A 73 1.18 -5.70 -6.13
C ALA A 73 1.07 -4.56 -7.17
N ARG A 74 1.62 -4.76 -8.37
CA ARG A 74 1.46 -3.85 -9.52
C ARG A 74 0.00 -3.63 -9.89
N SER A 75 -0.78 -4.70 -10.05
CA SER A 75 -2.20 -4.60 -10.37
C SER A 75 -2.99 -3.81 -9.31
N VAL A 76 -2.67 -3.99 -8.02
CA VAL A 76 -3.27 -3.20 -6.94
C VAL A 76 -2.92 -1.72 -7.06
N PHE A 77 -1.65 -1.38 -7.34
CA PHE A 77 -1.24 0.01 -7.55
C PHE A 77 -1.89 0.65 -8.78
N GLU A 78 -1.95 -0.04 -9.92
CA GLU A 78 -2.62 0.47 -11.13
C GLU A 78 -4.11 0.74 -10.86
N ARG A 79 -4.82 -0.19 -10.19
CA ARG A 79 -6.22 0.01 -9.78
C ARG A 79 -6.40 1.18 -8.80
N ALA A 80 -5.42 1.42 -7.94
CA ALA A 80 -5.41 2.56 -7.04
C ALA A 80 -5.25 3.87 -7.82
N LEU A 81 -4.37 3.90 -8.82
CA LEU A 81 -4.18 5.04 -9.72
C LEU A 81 -5.41 5.29 -10.61
N ASP A 82 -6.12 4.25 -11.03
CA ASP A 82 -7.42 4.41 -11.72
C ASP A 82 -8.46 5.12 -10.85
N THR A 83 -8.34 4.99 -9.52
CA THR A 83 -9.22 5.65 -8.56
C THR A 83 -8.77 7.09 -8.28
N ASP A 84 -7.47 7.32 -8.07
CA ASP A 84 -6.90 8.65 -7.84
C ASP A 84 -5.49 8.79 -8.46
N HIS A 85 -5.46 9.12 -9.75
CA HIS A 85 -4.22 9.32 -10.49
C HIS A 85 -3.47 10.61 -10.12
N ARG A 86 -4.10 11.51 -9.33
CA ARG A 86 -3.46 12.76 -8.86
C ARG A 86 -2.77 12.57 -7.51
N SER A 87 -2.94 11.42 -6.87
CA SER A 87 -2.31 11.09 -5.61
C SER A 87 -0.80 10.92 -5.76
N ILE A 88 -0.06 11.91 -5.26
CA ILE A 88 1.40 11.87 -5.20
C ILE A 88 1.88 10.63 -4.43
N THR A 89 1.24 10.33 -3.29
CA THR A 89 1.61 9.23 -2.42
C THR A 89 1.54 7.88 -3.15
N LEU A 90 0.54 7.67 -4.00
CA LEU A 90 0.42 6.42 -4.77
C LEU A 90 1.58 6.25 -5.74
N TRP A 91 1.91 7.29 -6.52
CA TRP A 91 3.05 7.27 -7.44
C TRP A 91 4.37 6.99 -6.71
N LEU A 92 4.62 7.67 -5.58
CA LEU A 92 5.83 7.46 -4.78
C LEU A 92 5.91 6.04 -4.26
N GLN A 93 4.85 5.53 -3.62
CA GLN A 93 4.86 4.18 -3.05
C GLN A 93 5.03 3.10 -4.12
N TYR A 94 4.46 3.31 -5.32
CA TYR A 94 4.56 2.37 -6.43
C TYR A 94 5.97 2.34 -7.04
N ALA A 95 6.54 3.50 -7.35
CA ALA A 95 7.89 3.58 -7.88
C ALA A 95 8.93 3.09 -6.87
N GLU A 96 8.79 3.44 -5.59
CA GLU A 96 9.66 2.94 -4.52
C GLU A 96 9.58 1.43 -4.34
N MET A 97 8.39 0.82 -4.54
CA MET A 97 8.25 -0.63 -4.54
C MET A 97 9.10 -1.27 -5.65
N GLU A 98 8.96 -0.81 -6.90
CA GLU A 98 9.74 -1.36 -8.01
C GLU A 98 11.26 -1.17 -7.78
N MET A 99 11.67 -0.02 -7.23
CA MET A 99 13.06 0.23 -6.87
C MET A 99 13.59 -0.73 -5.81
N ARG A 100 12.84 -0.95 -4.71
CA ARG A 100 13.23 -1.92 -3.66
C ARG A 100 13.40 -3.33 -4.21
N ASN A 101 12.58 -3.70 -5.19
CA ASN A 101 12.60 -5.01 -5.83
C ASN A 101 13.53 -5.08 -7.06
N LYS A 102 14.39 -4.06 -7.24
CA LYS A 102 15.39 -3.96 -8.31
C LYS A 102 14.81 -3.98 -9.74
N GLN A 103 13.54 -3.60 -9.88
CA GLN A 103 12.82 -3.53 -11.16
C GLN A 103 12.96 -2.14 -11.80
N ILE A 104 14.19 -1.75 -12.14
CA ILE A 104 14.53 -0.38 -12.56
C ILE A 104 13.74 0.08 -13.79
N ASN A 105 13.56 -0.78 -14.80
CA ASN A 105 12.81 -0.40 -15.99
C ASN A 105 11.34 -0.12 -15.70
N HIS A 106 10.72 -0.86 -14.77
CA HIS A 106 9.36 -0.60 -14.34
C HIS A 106 9.28 0.71 -13.55
N ALA A 107 10.23 0.94 -12.63
CA ALA A 107 10.33 2.21 -11.90
C ALA A 107 10.48 3.41 -12.85
N ARG A 108 11.30 3.31 -13.89
CA ARG A 108 11.46 4.34 -14.92
C ARG A 108 10.14 4.66 -15.62
N ASN A 109 9.43 3.63 -16.10
CA ASN A 109 8.13 3.81 -16.73
C ASN A 109 7.11 4.47 -15.80
N ILE A 110 7.15 4.17 -14.50
CA ILE A 110 6.28 4.80 -13.50
C ILE A 110 6.66 6.28 -13.33
N TRP A 111 7.95 6.60 -13.23
CA TRP A 111 8.40 8.00 -13.12
C TRP A 111 8.05 8.82 -14.36
N ASP A 112 8.28 8.29 -15.57
CA ASP A 112 7.90 8.94 -16.83
C ASP A 112 6.39 9.27 -16.87
N ARG A 113 5.55 8.32 -16.45
CA ARG A 113 4.10 8.54 -16.34
C ARG A 113 3.77 9.60 -15.28
N ALA A 114 4.39 9.52 -14.11
CA ALA A 114 4.14 10.41 -12.99
C ALA A 114 4.47 11.88 -13.33
N VAL A 115 5.64 12.13 -13.95
CA VAL A 115 6.05 13.48 -14.37
C VAL A 115 5.21 14.01 -15.53
N THR A 116 4.72 13.14 -16.41
CA THR A 116 3.81 13.51 -17.50
C THR A 116 2.45 13.94 -16.97
N ILE A 117 1.90 13.21 -15.99
CA ILE A 117 0.56 13.48 -15.44
C ILE A 117 0.59 14.65 -14.46
N LEU A 118 1.65 14.76 -13.65
CA LEU A 118 1.80 15.78 -12.60
C LEU A 118 3.15 16.53 -12.74
N PRO A 119 3.34 17.32 -13.82
CA PRO A 119 4.62 17.96 -14.10
C PRO A 119 5.04 18.99 -13.04
N ARG A 120 4.09 19.54 -12.27
CA ARG A 120 4.37 20.49 -11.19
C ARG A 120 4.79 19.83 -9.88
N ALA A 121 4.73 18.50 -9.77
CA ALA A 121 5.17 17.79 -8.58
C ALA A 121 6.69 17.61 -8.60
N THR A 122 7.43 18.63 -8.15
CA THR A 122 8.91 18.67 -8.17
C THR A 122 9.57 17.43 -7.56
N GLN A 123 8.97 16.83 -6.54
CA GLN A 123 9.51 15.63 -5.90
C GLN A 123 9.64 14.42 -6.84
N PHE A 124 8.82 14.32 -7.91
CA PHE A 124 8.95 13.25 -8.90
C PHE A 124 10.23 13.42 -9.70
N TRP A 125 10.50 14.64 -10.18
CA TRP A 125 11.74 14.96 -10.88
C TRP A 125 12.97 14.69 -10.03
N LEU A 126 12.96 15.12 -8.75
CA LEU A 126 14.08 14.89 -7.83
C LEU A 126 14.31 13.40 -7.55
N LYS A 127 13.25 12.62 -7.36
CA LYS A 127 13.37 11.17 -7.12
C LYS A 127 13.78 10.43 -8.39
N TYR A 128 13.32 10.88 -9.55
CA TYR A 128 13.64 10.27 -10.83
C TYR A 128 15.10 10.50 -11.22
N SER A 129 15.58 11.75 -11.16
CA SER A 129 16.99 12.05 -11.43
C SER A 129 17.92 11.31 -10.46
N TYR A 130 17.57 11.29 -9.16
CA TYR A 130 18.30 10.53 -8.15
C TYR A 130 18.34 9.03 -8.46
N MET A 131 17.24 8.44 -8.92
CA MET A 131 17.22 7.03 -9.33
C MET A 131 18.18 6.77 -10.50
N GLU A 132 18.18 7.62 -11.54
CA GLU A 132 19.07 7.46 -12.69
C GLU A 132 20.55 7.61 -12.29
N GLU A 133 20.87 8.54 -11.39
CA GLU A 133 22.22 8.68 -10.82
C GLU A 133 22.63 7.42 -10.04
N LEU A 134 21.75 6.87 -9.19
CA LEU A 134 22.03 5.65 -8.43
C LEU A 134 22.28 4.44 -9.32
N VAL A 135 21.63 4.37 -10.48
CA VAL A 135 21.83 3.31 -11.48
C VAL A 135 23.09 3.56 -12.32
N GLY A 136 23.71 4.74 -12.22
CA GLY A 136 24.89 5.15 -12.98
C GLY A 136 24.56 5.70 -14.38
N ASN A 137 23.28 5.94 -14.69
CA ASN A 137 22.85 6.52 -15.96
C ASN A 137 22.90 8.05 -15.92
N ILE A 138 24.11 8.59 -15.88
CA ILE A 138 24.35 10.04 -15.87
C ILE A 138 23.71 10.78 -17.06
N PRO A 139 23.76 10.24 -18.30
CA PRO A 139 23.06 10.88 -19.42
C PRO A 139 21.54 10.96 -19.20
N GLY A 140 20.92 9.90 -18.68
CA GLY A 140 19.49 9.89 -18.36
C GLY A 140 19.13 10.90 -17.28
N ALA A 141 19.92 10.96 -16.20
CA ALA A 141 19.70 11.92 -15.11
C ALA A 141 19.72 13.39 -15.58
N ARG A 142 20.47 13.70 -16.65
CA ARG A 142 20.54 15.06 -17.24
C ARG A 142 19.38 15.39 -18.17
N GLN A 143 18.64 14.38 -18.64
CA GLN A 143 17.49 14.57 -19.53
C GLN A 143 16.19 14.80 -18.76
N VAL A 144 16.16 14.35 -17.50
CA VAL A 144 15.08 14.60 -16.53
C VAL A 144 15.18 16.01 -15.99
#